data_AF-A0A3N5XT60-F1
#
_entry.id   AF-A0A3N5XT60-F1
#
_cell.length_a   1.000
_cell.length_b   1.000
_cell.length_c   1.000
_cell.angle_alpha   90.00
_cell.angle_beta   90.00
_cell.angle_gamma   90.00
#
_symmetry.space_group_name_H-M   'P 1'
#
loop_
_entity.id
_entity.type
_entity.pdbx_description
1 polymer ?
#
loop_
_entity_poly.entity_id
_entity_poly.type
_entity_poly.pdbx_seq_one_letter_code
_entity_poly.pdbx_strand_id
1 'polypeptide(L)' 'MRVAVDAVGGDHGPEPVVAGAVAAARELPVAVTLVGPVERVRRALAGIPDAASL' A
#
# COMPACT_ATOMS: atom_id res chain seq x y z
N MET A 1 -0.99 -5.39 15.55
CA MET A 1 -2.03 -4.35 15.28
C MET A 1 -2.35 -4.38 13.78
N ARG A 2 -3.58 -4.01 13.36
CA ARG A 2 -3.95 -3.93 11.94
C ARG A 2 -4.40 -2.52 11.58
N VAL A 3 -3.88 -1.99 10.47
CA VAL A 3 -4.14 -0.62 10.00
C VAL A 3 -4.76 -0.69 8.62
N ALA A 4 -5.93 -0.07 8.44
CA ALA A 4 -6.50 0.18 7.13
C ALA A 4 -5.98 1.52 6.61
N VAL A 5 -5.47 1.53 5.38
CA VAL A 5 -4.91 2.72 4.72
C VAL A 5 -5.74 2.99 3.47
N ASP A 6 -6.31 4.20 3.36
CA ASP A 6 -6.86 4.66 2.07
C ASP A 6 -5.71 4.79 1.09
N ALA A 7 -5.68 3.89 0.12
CA ALA A 7 -4.57 3.71 -0.80
C ALA A 7 -4.64 4.64 -2.02
N VAL A 8 -5.70 5.43 -2.18
CA VAL A 8 -5.93 6.23 -3.40
C VAL A 8 -6.17 7.72 -3.09
N GLY A 9 -6.52 8.06 -1.85
CA GLY A 9 -6.69 9.44 -1.42
C GLY A 9 -5.43 10.30 -1.55
N GLY A 10 -5.60 11.55 -1.97
CA GLY A 10 -4.55 12.57 -2.03
C GLY A 10 -4.18 13.02 -3.45
N ASP A 11 -3.48 14.16 -3.53
CA ASP A 11 -3.19 14.86 -4.80
C ASP A 11 -2.23 14.09 -5.72
N HIS A 12 -1.47 13.16 -5.15
CA HIS A 12 -0.44 12.39 -5.84
C HIS A 12 -0.90 10.97 -6.21
N GLY A 13 -2.16 10.63 -5.94
CA GLY A 13 -2.73 9.33 -6.25
C GLY A 13 -2.15 8.18 -5.41
N PRO A 14 -2.34 6.93 -5.86
CA PRO A 14 -2.05 5.75 -5.06
C PRO A 14 -0.56 5.43 -4.86
N GLU A 15 0.30 5.83 -5.79
CA GLU A 15 1.70 5.43 -5.83
C GLU A 15 2.47 5.73 -4.53
N PRO A 16 2.50 6.98 -4.01
CA PRO A 16 3.25 7.27 -2.78
C PRO A 16 2.64 6.63 -1.54
N VAL A 17 1.31 6.51 -1.49
CA VAL A 17 0.62 5.92 -0.33
C VAL A 17 0.89 4.42 -0.25
N VAL A 18 0.78 3.72 -1.37
CA VAL A 18 1.06 2.28 -1.45
C VAL A 18 2.53 2.00 -1.14
N ALA A 19 3.47 2.83 -1.64
CA ALA A 19 4.90 2.68 -1.33
C ALA A 19 5.18 2.82 0.17
N GLY A 20 4.65 3.85 0.82
CA GLY A 20 4.81 4.05 2.26
C GLY A 20 4.16 2.94 3.10
N ALA A 21 2.99 2.46 2.68
CA ALA A 21 2.29 1.35 3.32
C ALA A 21 3.08 0.03 3.26
N VAL A 22 3.69 -0.27 2.11
CA VAL A 22 4.57 -1.44 1.94
C VAL A 22 5.81 -1.31 2.81
N ALA A 23 6.44 -0.12 2.86
CA ALA A 23 7.58 0.12 3.75
C ALA A 23 7.19 -0.08 5.23
N ALA A 24 6.06 0.45 5.66
CA ALA A 24 5.56 0.26 7.02
C ALA A 24 5.30 -1.22 7.37
N ALA A 25 4.75 -2.00 6.44
CA ALA A 25 4.53 -3.44 6.63
C ALA A 25 5.85 -4.23 6.75
N ARG A 26 6.95 -3.72 6.18
CA ARG A 26 8.29 -4.34 6.27
C ARG A 26 9.00 -3.98 7.57
N GLU A 27 8.88 -2.74 8.02
CA GLU A 27 9.71 -2.19 9.08
C GLU A 27 9.04 -2.24 10.46
N LEU A 28 7.70 -2.29 10.50
CA LEU A 28 6.92 -2.18 11.73
C LEU A 28 6.14 -3.49 11.99
N PRO A 29 5.89 -3.84 13.27
CA PRO A 29 5.09 -5.00 13.65
C PRO A 29 3.58 -4.74 13.47
N VAL A 30 3.17 -4.34 12.27
CA VAL A 30 1.79 -4.00 11.90
C VAL A 30 1.39 -4.71 10.61
N ALA A 31 0.14 -5.18 10.56
CA ALA A 31 -0.46 -5.64 9.32
C ALA A 31 -1.17 -4.46 8.64
N VAL A 32 -0.89 -4.24 7.35
CA VAL A 32 -1.51 -3.16 6.57
C VAL A 32 -2.59 -3.73 5.65
N THR A 33 -3.70 -3.02 5.50
CA THR A 33 -4.75 -3.33 4.53
C THR A 33 -5.01 -2.10 3.68
N LEU A 34 -4.68 -2.20 2.40
CA LEU A 34 -4.90 -1.13 1.43
C LEU A 34 -6.37 -1.12 1.00
N VAL A 35 -7.01 0.04 1.13
CA VAL A 35 -8.43 0.25 0.83
C VAL A 35 -8.55 1.20 -0.35
N GLY A 36 -9.31 0.79 -1.37
CA GLY A 36 -9.55 1.60 -2.57
C GLY A 36 -9.90 0.73 -3.79
N PRO A 37 -10.08 1.34 -4.97
CA PRO A 37 -10.30 0.61 -6.22
C PRO A 37 -9.18 -0.40 -6.51
N VAL A 38 -9.51 -1.69 -6.48
CA VAL A 38 -8.53 -2.80 -6.52
C VAL A 38 -7.54 -2.70 -7.68
N GLU A 39 -8.00 -2.32 -8.88
CA GLU A 39 -7.15 -2.23 -10.06
C GLU A 39 -6.12 -1.09 -9.98
N ARG A 40 -6.48 0.03 -9.33
CA ARG A 40 -5.53 1.13 -9.11
C ARG A 40 -4.48 0.75 -8.08
N VAL A 41 -4.90 0.11 -7.00
CA VAL A 41 -4.00 -0.37 -5.94
C VAL A 41 -3.05 -1.44 -6.47
N ARG A 42 -3.55 -2.41 -7.24
CA ARG A 42 -2.73 -3.45 -7.88
C ARG A 42 -1.72 -2.87 -8.85
N ARG A 43 -2.10 -1.85 -9.64
CA ARG A 43 -1.17 -1.17 -10.54
C ARG A 43 -0.04 -0.49 -9.77
N ALA A 44 -0.36 0.21 -8.68
CA ALA A 44 0.64 0.83 -7.82
C ALA A 44 1.56 -0.21 -7.16
N LEU A 45 1.01 -1.34 -6.70
CA LEU A 45 1.79 -2.45 -6.12
C LEU A 45 2.75 -3.11 -7.14
N ALA A 46 2.37 -3.18 -8.42
CA ALA A 46 3.19 -3.83 -9.45
C ALA A 46 4.54 -3.14 -9.67
N GLY A 47 4.68 -1.87 -9.30
CA GLY A 47 5.94 -1.13 -9.35
C GLY A 47 6.87 -1.38 -8.15
N ILE A 48 6.44 -2.15 -7.15
CA ILE A 48 7.17 -2.35 -5.90
C ILE A 48 7.67 -3.81 -5.83
N PRO A 49 9.00 -4.04 -5.89
CA PRO A 49 9.57 -5.38 -5.78
C PRO A 49 9.14 -6.07 -4.50
N ASP A 50 8.84 -7.37 -4.57
CA ASP A 50 8.55 -8.24 -3.42
C ASP A 50 7.37 -7.76 -2.55
N ALA A 51 6.47 -6.91 -3.07
CA ALA A 51 5.27 -6.49 -2.34
C ALA A 51 4.23 -7.63 -2.22
N ALA A 52 4.26 -8.61 -3.11
CA ALA A 52 3.35 -9.75 -3.12
C ALA A 52 3.68 -10.83 -2.06
N SER A 53 4.85 -10.76 -1.44
CA SER A 53 5.31 -11.73 -0.43
C SER A 53 5.11 -11.24 1.02
N LEU A 54 4.51 -10.07 1.20
CA LEU A 54 4.12 -9.51 2.51
C LEU A 54 2.70 -9.95 2.89
#